data_AF-A0A1C3XM81-F1
#
_entry.id   AF-A0A1C3XM81-F1
#
_cell.length_a   1.000
_cell.length_b   1.000
_cell.length_c   1.000
_cell.angle_alpha   90.00
_cell.angle_beta   90.00
_cell.angle_gamma   90.00
#
_symmetry.space_group_name_H-M   'P 1'
#
loop_
_entity.id
_entity.type
_entity.pdbx_description
1 polymer ?
#
loop_
_entity_poly.entity_id
_entity_poly.type
_entity_poly.pdbx_seq_one_letter_code
_entity_poly.pdbx_strand_id
1 'polypeptide(L)'
;RFFNGMLHVLRVGCPWRDMHERYGKWNSVYVRFRRWAEQGVWDALLETLVELGLTDDWQHMIDSTTVRGHSQAAGAKGGLTRRVLVDHAAALRRKSMPAQTVRDALLALS
;
A
#
# COMPACT_ATOMS: atom_id res chain seq x y z
N ARG A 1 22.99 9.71 -12.70
CA ARG A 1 21.80 10.12 -11.93
C ARG A 1 20.51 9.53 -12.49
N PHE A 2 20.13 9.81 -13.75
CA PHE A 2 18.88 9.29 -14.35
C PHE A 2 18.78 7.76 -14.32
N PHE A 3 19.83 7.04 -14.72
CA PHE A 3 19.85 5.57 -14.70
C PHE A 3 19.61 4.99 -13.30
N ASN A 4 20.32 5.50 -12.28
CA ASN A 4 20.08 5.11 -10.88
C ASN A 4 18.64 5.38 -10.42
N GLY A 5 18.02 6.47 -10.91
CA GLY A 5 16.60 6.76 -10.66
C GLY A 5 15.67 5.73 -11.31
N MET A 6 15.94 5.33 -12.56
CA MET A 6 15.21 4.26 -13.24
C MET A 6 15.34 2.95 -12.46
N LEU A 7 16.56 2.53 -12.13
CA LEU A 7 16.82 1.30 -11.38
C LEU A 7 16.13 1.31 -10.01
N HIS A 8 16.11 2.45 -9.32
CA HIS A 8 15.41 2.57 -8.05
C HIS A 8 13.90 2.33 -8.21
N VAL A 9 13.27 3.00 -9.18
CA VAL A 9 11.83 2.85 -9.46
C VAL A 9 11.50 1.41 -9.87
N LEU A 10 12.31 0.81 -10.75
CA LEU A 10 12.11 -0.57 -11.21
C LEU A 10 12.31 -1.59 -10.08
N ARG A 11 13.28 -1.38 -9.20
CA ARG A 11 13.56 -2.27 -8.07
C ARG A 11 12.53 -2.17 -6.96
N VAL A 12 12.07 -0.95 -6.65
CA VAL A 12 11.14 -0.70 -5.53
C VAL A 12 9.68 -0.85 -5.97
N GLY A 13 9.39 -0.68 -7.26
CA GLY A 13 8.02 -0.71 -7.79
C GLY A 13 7.17 0.50 -7.40
N CYS A 14 7.79 1.61 -6.99
CA CYS A 14 7.05 2.81 -6.59
C CYS A 14 6.52 3.58 -7.82
N PRO A 15 5.46 4.38 -7.67
CA PRO A 15 5.08 5.35 -8.70
C PRO A 15 6.25 6.29 -9.02
N TRP A 16 6.42 6.65 -10.29
CA TRP A 16 7.48 7.58 -10.72
C TRP A 16 7.47 8.90 -9.95
N ARG A 17 6.27 9.40 -9.61
CA ARG A 17 6.09 10.66 -8.85
C ARG A 17 6.63 10.61 -7.42
N ASP A 18 6.75 9.41 -6.87
CA ASP A 18 7.22 9.18 -5.49
C ASP A 18 8.74 8.90 -5.46
N MET A 19 9.41 8.96 -6.61
CA MET A 19 10.85 8.79 -6.71
C MET A 19 11.59 9.86 -5.90
N HIS A 20 12.53 9.42 -5.07
CA HIS A 20 13.31 10.31 -4.21
C HIS A 20 14.07 11.39 -5.01
N GLU A 21 14.02 12.64 -4.55
CA GLU A 21 14.58 13.82 -5.24
C GLU A 21 16.08 13.72 -5.52
N ARG A 22 16.81 12.92 -4.73
CA ARG A 22 18.23 12.63 -4.93
C ARG A 22 18.56 12.11 -6.34
N TYR A 23 17.60 11.48 -7.01
CA TYR A 23 17.75 10.94 -8.36
C TYR A 23 17.45 11.97 -9.47
N GLY A 24 16.95 13.15 -9.11
CA GLY A 24 16.57 14.23 -10.02
C GLY A 24 15.05 14.31 -10.23
N LYS A 25 14.63 15.14 -11.19
CA LYS A 25 13.20 15.34 -11.50
C LYS A 25 12.60 14.08 -12.11
N TRP A 26 11.56 13.53 -11.47
CA TRP A 26 10.91 12.29 -11.90
C TRP A 26 10.50 12.29 -13.38
N ASN A 27 9.95 13.40 -13.88
CA ASN A 27 9.47 13.47 -15.27
C ASN A 27 10.63 13.30 -16.27
N SER A 28 11.80 13.85 -15.98
CA SER A 28 12.98 13.73 -16.82
C SER A 28 13.53 12.30 -16.82
N VAL A 29 13.47 11.61 -15.68
CA VAL A 29 13.82 10.17 -15.59
C VAL A 29 12.84 9.34 -16.40
N TYR A 30 11.53 9.56 -16.22
CA TYR A 30 10.47 8.82 -16.91
C TYR A 30 10.54 9.00 -18.44
N VAL A 31 10.67 10.25 -18.93
CA VAL A 31 10.77 10.51 -20.37
C VAL A 31 11.98 9.80 -20.98
N ARG A 32 13.11 9.76 -20.28
CA ARG A 32 14.30 9.04 -20.76
C ARG A 32 14.11 7.53 -20.73
N PHE A 33 13.51 7.01 -19.66
CA PHE A 33 13.16 5.59 -19.54
C PHE A 33 12.30 5.14 -20.73
N ARG A 34 11.25 5.93 -21.04
CA ARG A 34 10.36 5.70 -22.19
C ARG A 34 11.11 5.72 -23.52
N ARG A 35 11.96 6.73 -23.75
CA ARG A 35 12.77 6.81 -24.99
C ARG A 35 13.69 5.60 -25.14
N TRP A 36 14.30 5.13 -24.06
CA TRP A 36 15.16 3.95 -24.09
C TRP A 36 14.38 2.67 -24.39
N ALA A 37 13.15 2.55 -23.88
CA ALA A 37 12.27 1.45 -24.25
C ALA A 37 11.87 1.51 -25.73
N GLU A 38 11.50 2.68 -26.24
CA GLU A 38 11.18 2.88 -27.66
C GLU A 38 12.38 2.63 -28.59
N GLN A 39 13.60 2.85 -28.10
CA GLN A 39 14.86 2.64 -28.83
C GLN A 39 15.43 1.21 -28.68
N GLY A 40 14.78 0.33 -27.92
CA GLY A 40 15.28 -1.03 -27.67
C GLY A 40 16.54 -1.12 -26.80
N VAL A 41 16.88 -0.04 -26.07
CA VAL A 41 18.09 -0.01 -25.23
C VAL A 41 18.00 -1.00 -24.08
N TRP A 42 16.80 -1.22 -23.54
CA TRP A 42 16.59 -2.20 -22.48
C TRP A 42 16.79 -3.63 -22.97
N ASP A 43 16.37 -3.93 -24.20
CA ASP A 43 16.55 -5.24 -24.82
C ASP A 43 18.03 -5.52 -25.06
N ALA A 44 18.76 -4.55 -25.64
CA ALA A 44 20.20 -4.66 -25.85
C ALA A 44 20.99 -4.79 -24.54
N LEU A 45 20.56 -4.07 -23.49
CA LEU A 45 21.17 -4.17 -22.16
C LEU A 45 20.92 -5.55 -21.54
N LEU A 46 19.71 -6.09 -21.70
CA LEU A 46 19.38 -7.43 -21.22
C LEU A 46 20.21 -8.49 -21.93
N GLU A 47 20.27 -8.44 -23.26
CA GLU A 47 21.06 -9.35 -24.09
C GLU A 47 22.53 -9.35 -23.66
N THR A 48 23.15 -8.16 -23.51
CA THR A 48 24.54 -8.07 -23.05
C THR A 48 24.75 -8.60 -21.64
N LEU A 49 23.79 -8.44 -20.72
CA LEU A 49 23.90 -9.05 -19.39
C LEU A 49 23.82 -10.57 -19.44
N VAL A 50 23.00 -11.13 -20.33
CA VAL A 50 22.89 -12.58 -20.55
C VAL A 50 24.20 -13.14 -21.11
N GLU A 51 24.76 -12.48 -22.13
CA GLU A 51 26.04 -12.87 -22.72
C GLU A 51 27.19 -12.86 -21.71
N LEU A 52 27.16 -11.93 -20.75
CA LEU A 52 28.14 -11.84 -19.68
C LEU A 52 27.91 -12.85 -18.54
N GLY A 53 26.87 -13.68 -18.60
CA GLY A 53 26.52 -14.64 -17.54
C GLY A 53 26.09 -13.96 -16.24
N LEU A 54 25.61 -12.71 -16.30
CA LEU A 54 25.20 -11.94 -15.12
C LEU A 54 23.71 -12.14 -14.78
N THR A 55 23.06 -13.14 -15.37
CA THR A 55 21.60 -13.33 -15.30
C THR A 55 21.11 -14.56 -14.55
N ASP A 56 22.01 -15.31 -13.89
CA ASP A 56 21.75 -16.68 -13.42
C ASP A 56 20.61 -16.88 -12.41
N ASP A 57 20.11 -15.84 -11.71
CA ASP A 57 19.07 -16.02 -10.67
C ASP A 57 17.73 -15.29 -10.91
N TRP A 58 17.68 -14.26 -11.77
CA TRP A 58 16.52 -13.33 -11.81
C TRP A 58 15.55 -13.59 -12.96
N GLN A 59 15.97 -14.28 -14.02
CA GLN A 59 15.08 -14.69 -15.11
C GLN A 59 13.99 -15.67 -14.63
N HIS A 60 14.23 -16.36 -13.51
CA HIS A 60 13.26 -17.26 -12.87
C HIS A 60 12.18 -16.53 -12.03
N MET A 61 12.31 -15.21 -11.79
CA MET A 61 11.36 -14.44 -10.96
C MET A 61 10.28 -13.68 -11.75
N ILE A 62 10.07 -14.02 -13.03
CA ILE A 62 9.01 -13.39 -13.86
C ILE A 62 7.61 -13.68 -13.31
N ASP A 63 7.42 -14.74 -12.53
CA ASP A 63 6.11 -15.12 -11.95
C ASP A 63 5.68 -14.32 -10.71
N SER A 64 6.31 -13.16 -10.43
CA SER A 64 5.88 -12.29 -9.34
C SER A 64 4.47 -11.75 -9.59
N THR A 65 3.48 -12.26 -8.84
CA THR A 65 2.09 -11.79 -8.89
C THR A 65 1.94 -10.46 -8.16
N THR A 66 2.26 -9.36 -8.85
CA THR A 66 1.98 -8.02 -8.36
C THR A 66 0.49 -7.70 -8.55
N VAL A 67 -0.32 -7.89 -7.50
CA VAL A 67 -1.73 -7.47 -7.52
C VAL A 67 -1.78 -5.95 -7.30
N ARG A 68 -2.07 -5.19 -8.36
CA ARG A 68 -2.42 -3.77 -8.19
C ARG A 68 -3.76 -3.67 -7.45
N GLY A 69 -3.73 -3.19 -6.22
CA GLY A 69 -4.94 -2.75 -5.53
C GLY A 69 -5.61 -1.65 -6.35
N HIS A 70 -6.91 -1.81 -6.65
CA HIS A 70 -7.71 -0.73 -7.19
C HIS A 70 -7.60 0.47 -6.24
N SER A 71 -7.55 1.70 -6.75
CA SER A 71 -7.60 2.93 -5.92
C SER A 71 -8.70 2.95 -4.84
N GLN A 72 -9.78 2.17 -5.01
CA GLN A 72 -10.87 1.98 -4.05
C GLN A 72 -10.54 1.00 -2.90
N ALA A 73 -9.47 0.21 -2.99
CA ALA A 73 -9.00 -0.67 -1.92
C ALA A 73 -8.30 0.12 -0.80
N ALA A 74 -7.74 1.29 -1.12
CA ALA A 74 -7.15 2.21 -0.16
C ALA A 74 -8.20 3.24 0.31
N GLY A 75 -9.06 2.84 1.25
CA GLY A 75 -9.83 3.80 2.04
C GLY A 75 -11.34 3.64 2.01
N ALA A 76 -11.86 2.58 2.62
CA ALA A 76 -13.17 2.70 3.25
C ALA A 76 -13.00 3.58 4.51
N LYS A 77 -13.72 4.71 4.60
CA LYS A 77 -13.87 5.44 5.88
C LYS A 77 -14.43 4.43 6.89
N GLY A 78 -13.61 3.97 7.84
CA GLY A 78 -13.95 2.99 8.89
C GLY A 78 -15.06 3.42 9.87
N GLY A 79 -15.89 4.39 9.48
CA GLY A 79 -16.99 4.91 10.27
C GLY A 79 -18.08 3.88 10.56
N LEU A 80 -18.28 2.88 9.68
CA LEU A 80 -19.28 1.83 9.92
C LEU A 80 -18.88 0.96 11.13
N THR A 81 -17.63 0.48 11.17
CA THR A 81 -17.12 -0.32 12.29
C THR A 81 -17.15 0.48 13.60
N ARG A 82 -16.79 1.77 13.56
CA ARG A 82 -16.87 2.65 14.73
C ARG A 82 -18.31 2.82 15.23
N ARG A 83 -19.28 2.98 14.33
CA ARG A 83 -20.70 3.16 14.68
C ARG A 83 -21.28 1.88 15.27
N VAL A 84 -21.02 0.73 14.66
CA VAL A 84 -21.43 -0.58 15.19
C VAL A 84 -20.86 -0.82 16.59
N LEU A 85 -19.59 -0.53 16.82
CA LEU A 85 -18.97 -0.69 18.15
C LEU A 85 -19.61 0.24 19.21
N VAL A 86 -19.91 1.49 18.84
CA VAL A 86 -20.59 2.45 19.73
C VAL A 86 -22.01 1.98 20.04
N ASP A 87 -22.76 1.53 19.05
CA ASP A 87 -24.14 1.04 19.22
C ASP A 87 -24.16 -0.23 20.09
N HIS A 88 -23.21 -1.12 19.90
CA HIS A 88 -23.09 -2.33 20.72
C HIS A 88 -22.71 -2.00 22.17
N ALA A 89 -21.78 -1.06 22.39
CA ALA A 89 -21.45 -0.58 23.73
C ALA A 89 -22.66 0.09 24.42
N ALA A 90 -23.46 0.87 23.68
CA ALA A 90 -24.68 1.48 24.21
C ALA A 90 -25.76 0.44 24.55
N ALA A 91 -25.91 -0.60 23.72
CA ALA A 91 -26.86 -1.69 23.97
C ALA A 91 -26.49 -2.52 25.21
N LEU A 92 -25.20 -2.80 25.41
CA LEU A 92 -24.69 -3.47 26.62
C LEU A 92 -24.91 -2.60 27.86
N ARG A 93 -24.66 -1.29 27.76
CA ARG A 93 -24.91 -0.33 28.85
C ARG A 93 -26.39 -0.26 29.24
N ARG A 94 -27.30 -0.34 28.26
CA ARG A 94 -28.76 -0.37 28.49
C ARG A 94 -29.21 -1.61 29.26
N LYS A 95 -28.54 -2.76 29.07
CA LYS A 95 -28.85 -4.01 29.78
C LYS A 95 -28.31 -4.06 31.22
N SER A 96 -27.36 -3.19 31.58
CA SER A 96 -26.66 -3.29 32.88
C SER A 96 -27.19 -2.38 33.99
N MET A 97 -28.23 -1.57 33.79
CA MET A 97 -28.81 -0.74 34.87
C MET A 97 -30.30 -0.44 34.67
N PRO A 98 -31.22 -1.02 35.47
CA PRO A 98 -32.38 -0.30 35.95
C PRO A 98 -32.00 0.38 37.28
N ALA A 99 -31.80 1.70 37.25
CA ALA A 99 -31.52 2.51 38.45
C ALA A 99 -32.68 2.53 39.48
N GLN A 100 -33.84 1.95 39.13
CA GLN A 100 -34.98 1.81 40.03
C GLN A 100 -34.69 0.80 41.15
N THR A 101 -34.02 -0.33 40.85
CA THR A 101 -33.92 -1.46 41.78
C THR A 101 -33.01 -1.17 43.00
N VAL A 102 -31.98 -0.34 42.84
CA VAL A 102 -31.08 0.02 43.95
C VAL A 102 -31.77 0.94 44.96
N ARG A 103 -32.64 1.84 44.49
CA ARG A 103 -33.38 2.75 45.37
C ARG A 103 -34.49 2.00 46.13
N ASP A 104 -35.18 1.08 45.47
CA ASP A 104 -36.23 0.27 46.09
C ASP A 104 -35.67 -0.73 47.12
N ALA A 105 -34.49 -1.31 46.86
CA ALA A 105 -33.81 -2.19 47.81
C ALA A 105 -33.33 -1.47 49.09
N LEU A 106 -32.96 -0.19 49.00
CA LEU A 106 -32.56 0.61 50.15
C LEU A 106 -33.75 1.14 50.96
N LEU A 107 -34.89 1.41 50.31
CA LEU A 107 -36.13 1.81 50.99
C LEU A 107 -36.82 0.66 51.73
N ALA A 108 -36.59 -0.60 51.31
CA ALA A 108 -37.12 -1.79 51.98
C ALA A 108 -36.35 -2.23 53.24
N LEU A 109 -35.23 -1.55 53.56
CA LEU A 109 -34.40 -1.81 54.74
C LEU A 109 -34.53 -0.72 55.83
N SER A 110 -35.46 0.22 55.65
CA SER A 110 -35.90 1.17 56.69
C SER A 110 -37.32 0.83 57.15
#